data_AF-A0A0K2FQT2-F1
#
_entry.id   AF-A0A0K2FQT2-F1
#
_cell.length_a   1.000
_cell.length_b   1.000
_cell.length_c   1.000
_cell.angle_alpha   90.00
_cell.angle_beta   90.00
_cell.angle_gamma   90.00
#
_symmetry.space_group_name_H-M   'P 1'
#
loop_
_entity.id
_entity.type
_entity.pdbx_description
1 polymer ?
#
loop_
_entity_poly.entity_id
_entity_poly.type
_entity_poly.pdbx_seq_one_letter_code
_entity_poly.pdbx_strand_id
1 'polypeptide(L)'
;KFHTIEEFDLVFGALEEVGKDYVITEAFAKLSLEHKADITVGGMARVYDTDVEELQLNGVYTVNGDFSIDSNSDMKELDVPALTYANKGLIVKGNNALEKVSFAKLEGVKGNMQFNENGALQTIYLAALESAATMSITANGNDATVLLPWLSSIGNSTTTATSDFSGLGKIEFSSLRTVNGSLTFESNSFEDLTIPLIKEMNGGITVEDNPSLTTFALPRVTYVDELDISSNDKLTNITANALKSAGTIAIKGSFTNVEFFNLKKVTGDFKVVGDESMDCSWFDANIKSIVEGKYTCVGDHDKKERKPSTGGIEDTEGNPKDYMTSPDDDGGNSGSGSGSSGSDSGSGSGSGT
;
A
#
# COMPACT_ATOMS: atom_id res chain seq x y z
N LYS A 1 44.16 20.27 -17.94
CA LYS A 1 42.72 20.52 -17.71
C LYS A 1 42.10 19.14 -17.63
N PHE A 2 41.72 18.67 -16.44
CA PHE A 2 41.02 17.39 -16.34
C PHE A 2 39.62 17.61 -16.91
N HIS A 3 39.19 16.75 -17.83
CA HIS A 3 37.82 16.76 -18.33
C HIS A 3 37.01 15.93 -17.35
N THR A 4 36.05 16.55 -16.68
CA THR A 4 35.02 15.84 -15.92
C THR A 4 34.02 15.28 -16.94
N ILE A 5 33.75 13.98 -16.87
CA ILE A 5 32.68 13.36 -17.64
C ILE A 5 31.41 13.53 -16.81
N GLU A 6 30.41 14.24 -17.35
CA GLU A 6 29.14 14.52 -16.67
C GLU A 6 28.07 13.48 -17.00
N GLU A 7 28.16 12.83 -18.17
CA GLU A 7 27.17 11.88 -18.67
C GLU A 7 27.85 10.82 -19.55
N PHE A 8 27.33 9.60 -19.46
CA PHE A 8 27.77 8.46 -20.26
C PHE A 8 26.57 7.71 -20.84
N ASP A 9 26.42 7.79 -22.17
CA ASP A 9 25.34 7.12 -22.90
C ASP A 9 25.86 5.87 -23.61
N LEU A 10 25.29 4.71 -23.30
CA LEU A 10 25.59 3.45 -23.95
C LEU A 10 24.38 2.93 -24.73
N VAL A 11 24.55 2.75 -26.04
CA VAL A 11 23.48 2.24 -26.92
C VAL A 11 23.76 0.82 -27.35
N PHE A 12 22.89 -0.11 -26.96
CA PHE A 12 22.92 -1.52 -27.35
C PHE A 12 21.90 -1.80 -28.46
N GLY A 13 22.20 -1.32 -29.67
CA GLY A 13 21.24 -1.33 -30.78
C GLY A 13 20.88 -2.70 -31.38
N ALA A 14 21.59 -3.77 -31.01
CA ALA A 14 21.38 -5.13 -31.50
C ALA A 14 21.12 -6.15 -30.37
N LEU A 15 21.06 -5.70 -29.11
CA LEU A 15 20.80 -6.58 -27.98
C LEU A 15 19.29 -6.79 -27.87
N GLU A 16 18.86 -8.04 -28.00
CA GLU A 16 17.45 -8.44 -27.92
C GLU A 16 17.14 -9.23 -26.64
N GLU A 17 18.15 -9.86 -26.02
CA GLU A 17 18.02 -10.67 -24.81
C GLU A 17 19.35 -10.70 -24.04
N VAL A 18 19.28 -10.75 -22.71
CA VAL A 18 20.40 -11.13 -21.84
C VAL A 18 20.08 -12.48 -21.21
N GLY A 19 20.65 -13.58 -21.72
CA GLY A 19 20.26 -14.93 -21.29
C GLY A 19 20.59 -15.30 -19.83
N LYS A 20 21.42 -14.51 -19.14
CA LYS A 20 21.76 -14.67 -17.71
C LYS A 20 21.63 -13.33 -17.00
N ASP A 21 22.66 -12.92 -16.26
CA ASP A 21 22.61 -11.73 -15.43
C ASP A 21 23.05 -10.48 -16.21
N TYR A 22 22.36 -9.37 -15.95
CA TYR A 22 22.71 -8.02 -16.38
C TYR A 22 23.27 -7.30 -15.17
N VAL A 23 24.59 -7.12 -15.07
CA VAL A 23 25.23 -6.57 -13.87
C VAL A 23 26.08 -5.35 -14.18
N ILE A 24 25.89 -4.30 -13.39
CA ILE A 24 26.72 -3.09 -13.39
C ILE A 24 27.36 -2.98 -12.02
N THR A 25 28.69 -3.03 -11.99
CA THR A 25 29.49 -3.01 -10.75
C THR A 25 30.33 -1.74 -10.61
N GLU A 26 30.48 -0.97 -11.69
CA GLU A 26 31.24 0.28 -11.72
C GLU A 26 30.58 1.23 -12.72
N ALA A 27 30.14 2.38 -12.23
CA ALA A 27 29.57 3.48 -13.00
C ALA A 27 29.73 4.76 -12.18
N PHE A 28 29.65 5.93 -12.82
CA PHE A 28 29.78 7.22 -12.16
C PHE A 28 28.96 8.29 -12.89
N ALA A 29 28.67 9.41 -12.22
CA ALA A 29 27.90 10.53 -12.77
C ALA A 29 26.56 10.05 -13.37
N LYS A 30 26.11 10.61 -14.50
CA LYS A 30 24.90 10.14 -15.17
C LYS A 30 25.22 8.98 -16.13
N LEU A 31 24.49 7.88 -15.99
CA LEU A 31 24.55 6.72 -16.88
C LEU A 31 23.19 6.49 -17.54
N SER A 32 23.15 6.54 -18.88
CA SER A 32 22.00 6.10 -19.66
C SER A 32 22.34 4.84 -20.47
N LEU A 33 21.55 3.79 -20.31
CA LEU A 33 21.64 2.55 -21.09
C LEU A 33 20.43 2.44 -22.00
N GLU A 34 20.67 2.47 -23.30
CA GLU A 34 19.64 2.49 -24.33
C GLU A 34 19.59 1.18 -25.10
N HIS A 35 18.53 0.40 -24.91
CA HIS A 35 18.19 -0.75 -25.76
C HIS A 35 17.16 -0.33 -26.82
N LYS A 36 17.46 -0.57 -28.10
CA LYS A 36 16.54 -0.24 -29.20
C LYS A 36 15.28 -1.11 -29.24
N ALA A 37 15.35 -2.28 -28.60
CA ALA A 37 14.24 -3.19 -28.42
C ALA A 37 14.04 -3.44 -26.92
N ASP A 38 12.82 -3.76 -26.53
CA ASP A 38 12.52 -4.27 -25.20
C ASP A 38 13.23 -5.62 -25.01
N ILE A 39 14.07 -5.72 -23.99
CA ILE A 39 14.87 -6.92 -23.69
C ILE A 39 14.34 -7.67 -22.48
N THR A 40 14.52 -8.99 -22.52
CA THR A 40 14.37 -9.86 -21.34
C THR A 40 15.73 -10.19 -20.74
N VAL A 41 15.84 -10.04 -19.43
CA VAL A 41 16.98 -10.55 -18.64
C VAL A 41 16.59 -11.89 -18.06
N GLY A 42 17.27 -12.96 -18.47
CA GLY A 42 17.00 -14.34 -18.10
C GLY A 42 17.34 -14.67 -16.65
N GLY A 43 18.33 -13.97 -16.09
CA GLY A 43 18.75 -14.04 -14.69
C GLY A 43 18.43 -12.76 -13.93
N MET A 44 19.35 -12.35 -13.06
CA MET A 44 19.27 -11.14 -12.25
C MET A 44 19.65 -9.90 -13.08
N ALA A 45 18.97 -8.78 -12.88
CA ALA A 45 19.48 -7.46 -13.25
C ALA A 45 19.92 -6.74 -11.99
N ARG A 46 21.19 -6.34 -11.88
CA ARG A 46 21.71 -5.70 -10.66
C ARG A 46 22.66 -4.54 -10.93
N VAL A 47 22.41 -3.43 -10.24
CA VAL A 47 23.34 -2.29 -10.17
C VAL A 47 23.70 -2.08 -8.71
N TYR A 48 24.98 -2.26 -8.38
CA TYR A 48 25.41 -2.21 -7.00
C TYR A 48 26.82 -1.67 -6.81
N ASP A 49 27.05 -1.05 -5.66
CA ASP A 49 28.34 -0.48 -5.24
C ASP A 49 28.97 0.43 -6.31
N THR A 50 28.15 1.29 -6.95
CA THR A 50 28.61 2.26 -7.96
C THR A 50 28.59 3.70 -7.45
N ASP A 51 29.32 4.58 -8.13
CA ASP A 51 29.34 6.04 -7.91
C ASP A 51 28.34 6.77 -8.83
N VAL A 52 27.35 6.06 -9.38
CA VAL A 52 26.37 6.64 -10.32
C VAL A 52 25.46 7.62 -9.56
N GLU A 53 25.26 8.81 -10.11
CA GLU A 53 24.36 9.83 -9.56
C GLU A 53 22.97 9.75 -10.19
N GLU A 54 22.88 9.42 -11.47
CA GLU A 54 21.61 9.29 -12.20
C GLU A 54 21.67 8.05 -13.10
N LEU A 55 20.68 7.17 -13.00
CA LEU A 55 20.62 5.95 -13.79
C LEU A 55 19.34 5.89 -14.62
N GLN A 56 19.48 5.74 -15.94
CA GLN A 56 18.39 5.44 -16.86
C GLN A 56 18.61 4.07 -17.51
N LEU A 57 17.66 3.15 -17.33
CA LEU A 57 17.67 1.80 -17.92
C LEU A 57 16.54 1.65 -18.95
N ASN A 58 16.82 2.10 -20.17
CA ASN A 58 15.84 2.14 -21.25
C ASN A 58 15.79 0.80 -22.00
N GLY A 59 14.60 0.20 -22.05
CA GLY A 59 14.31 -1.05 -22.76
C GLY A 59 14.52 -2.33 -21.95
N VAL A 60 14.91 -2.26 -20.67
CA VAL A 60 14.82 -3.45 -19.77
C VAL A 60 13.35 -3.70 -19.46
N TYR A 61 12.74 -4.70 -20.12
CA TYR A 61 11.29 -4.93 -20.08
C TYR A 61 10.85 -5.98 -19.06
N THR A 62 11.55 -7.11 -18.99
CA THR A 62 11.26 -8.18 -18.03
C THR A 62 12.55 -8.72 -17.44
N VAL A 63 12.55 -8.94 -16.12
CA VAL A 63 13.63 -9.64 -15.42
C VAL A 63 13.08 -10.92 -14.81
N ASN A 64 13.63 -12.05 -15.24
CA ASN A 64 13.22 -13.37 -14.79
C ASN A 64 13.77 -13.71 -13.40
N GLY A 65 14.92 -13.15 -13.04
CA GLY A 65 15.46 -13.12 -11.68
C GLY A 65 15.02 -11.89 -10.90
N ASP A 66 15.85 -11.48 -9.94
CA ASP A 66 15.64 -10.25 -9.18
C ASP A 66 16.12 -9.05 -9.99
N PHE A 67 15.34 -7.97 -10.01
CA PHE A 67 15.81 -6.64 -10.39
C PHE A 67 16.26 -5.92 -9.12
N SER A 68 17.54 -5.58 -9.01
CA SER A 68 18.14 -5.04 -7.78
C SER A 68 18.95 -3.78 -8.05
N ILE A 69 18.64 -2.70 -7.36
CA ILE A 69 19.40 -1.46 -7.31
C ILE A 69 19.79 -1.28 -5.85
N ASP A 70 21.03 -1.63 -5.52
CA ASP A 70 21.44 -1.72 -4.12
C ASP A 70 22.80 -1.12 -3.82
N SER A 71 22.93 -0.44 -2.68
CA SER A 71 24.20 0.13 -2.20
C SER A 71 24.85 1.17 -3.14
N ASN A 72 24.06 1.97 -3.88
CA ASN A 72 24.58 3.08 -4.67
C ASN A 72 24.39 4.38 -3.87
N SER A 73 25.37 4.71 -3.01
CA SER A 73 25.24 5.80 -2.04
C SER A 73 25.07 7.18 -2.65
N ASP A 74 25.58 7.37 -3.87
CA ASP A 74 25.62 8.65 -4.58
C ASP A 74 24.43 8.83 -5.55
N MET A 75 23.64 7.77 -5.76
CA MET A 75 22.51 7.78 -6.69
C MET A 75 21.38 8.67 -6.17
N LYS A 76 20.98 9.65 -6.98
CA LYS A 76 19.91 10.62 -6.73
C LYS A 76 18.65 10.32 -7.55
N GLU A 77 18.81 9.76 -8.75
CA GLU A 77 17.69 9.46 -9.65
C GLU A 77 17.83 8.07 -10.30
N LEU A 78 16.72 7.33 -10.29
CA LEU A 78 16.57 6.03 -10.96
C LEU A 78 15.34 6.07 -11.87
N ASP A 79 15.52 5.88 -13.17
CA ASP A 79 14.44 5.74 -14.14
C ASP A 79 14.54 4.43 -14.92
N VAL A 80 13.48 3.63 -14.88
CA VAL A 80 13.38 2.32 -15.53
C VAL A 80 12.06 2.23 -16.29
N PRO A 81 11.90 3.00 -17.39
CA PRO A 81 10.60 3.29 -17.98
C PRO A 81 9.97 2.12 -18.75
N ALA A 82 10.75 1.07 -19.05
CA ALA A 82 10.27 -0.09 -19.81
C ALA A 82 9.91 -1.30 -18.92
N LEU A 83 10.37 -1.34 -17.66
CA LEU A 83 10.21 -2.53 -16.82
C LEU A 83 8.74 -2.77 -16.52
N THR A 84 8.22 -3.90 -17.01
CA THR A 84 6.82 -4.29 -16.85
C THR A 84 6.65 -5.41 -15.82
N TYR A 85 7.60 -6.36 -15.78
CA TYR A 85 7.57 -7.47 -14.83
C TYR A 85 8.92 -7.75 -14.17
N ALA A 86 8.89 -7.90 -12.84
CA ALA A 86 9.98 -8.46 -12.04
C ALA A 86 9.52 -9.80 -11.44
N ASN A 87 10.05 -10.92 -11.96
CA ASN A 87 9.48 -12.24 -11.69
C ASN A 87 9.97 -12.88 -10.37
N LYS A 88 11.13 -12.50 -9.83
CA LYS A 88 11.59 -12.98 -8.50
C LYS A 88 11.60 -11.91 -7.42
N GLY A 89 11.80 -10.66 -7.80
CA GLY A 89 11.76 -9.56 -6.86
C GLY A 89 12.15 -8.24 -7.53
N LEU A 90 11.72 -7.15 -6.90
CA LEU A 90 12.17 -5.80 -7.17
C LEU A 90 12.80 -5.29 -5.88
N ILE A 91 14.08 -4.95 -5.90
CA ILE A 91 14.84 -4.52 -4.72
C ILE A 91 15.45 -3.17 -5.02
N VAL A 92 15.03 -2.14 -4.30
CA VAL A 92 15.66 -0.81 -4.29
C VAL A 92 16.09 -0.54 -2.85
N LYS A 93 17.37 -0.80 -2.55
CA LYS A 93 17.86 -0.86 -1.18
C LYS A 93 19.14 -0.08 -0.94
N GLY A 94 19.20 0.74 0.12
CA GLY A 94 20.47 1.31 0.59
C GLY A 94 21.04 2.36 -0.35
N ASN A 95 20.19 3.03 -1.13
CA ASN A 95 20.57 4.14 -2.00
C ASN A 95 20.22 5.44 -1.26
N ASN A 96 21.04 5.82 -0.26
CA ASN A 96 20.65 6.83 0.71
C ASN A 96 20.44 8.24 0.12
N ALA A 97 21.10 8.57 -1.00
CA ALA A 97 20.91 9.83 -1.72
C ALA A 97 19.73 9.83 -2.72
N LEU A 98 19.03 8.70 -2.87
CA LEU A 98 18.00 8.53 -3.90
C LEU A 98 16.79 9.42 -3.60
N GLU A 99 16.57 10.45 -4.42
CA GLU A 99 15.46 11.40 -4.29
C GLU A 99 14.27 10.99 -5.15
N LYS A 100 14.54 10.35 -6.30
CA LYS A 100 13.51 10.01 -7.30
C LYS A 100 13.67 8.61 -7.85
N VAL A 101 12.54 7.94 -7.97
CA VAL A 101 12.44 6.63 -8.62
C VAL A 101 11.25 6.59 -9.57
N SER A 102 11.45 6.00 -10.75
CA SER A 102 10.42 5.84 -11.77
C SER A 102 10.41 4.42 -12.32
N PHE A 103 9.22 3.80 -12.21
CA PHE A 103 8.88 2.51 -12.81
C PHE A 103 7.55 2.64 -13.56
N ALA A 104 7.52 3.53 -14.56
CA ALA A 104 6.28 4.00 -15.19
C ALA A 104 5.37 2.90 -15.77
N LYS A 105 5.94 1.75 -16.14
CA LYS A 105 5.22 0.61 -16.75
C LYS A 105 5.17 -0.64 -15.88
N LEU A 106 5.63 -0.59 -14.63
CA LEU A 106 5.70 -1.79 -13.79
C LEU A 106 4.29 -2.25 -13.41
N GLU A 107 3.84 -3.35 -14.01
CA GLU A 107 2.51 -3.93 -13.80
C GLU A 107 2.51 -4.96 -12.66
N GLY A 108 3.59 -5.74 -12.51
CA GLY A 108 3.61 -6.84 -11.57
C GLY A 108 4.97 -7.23 -11.02
N VAL A 109 5.01 -7.49 -9.71
CA VAL A 109 6.16 -8.10 -9.03
C VAL A 109 5.73 -9.44 -8.42
N LYS A 110 6.18 -10.54 -9.02
CA LYS A 110 5.74 -11.89 -8.62
C LYS A 110 6.42 -12.43 -7.36
N GLY A 111 7.50 -11.78 -6.93
CA GLY A 111 8.13 -12.07 -5.65
C GLY A 111 8.18 -10.82 -4.77
N ASN A 112 9.26 -10.65 -4.02
CA ASN A 112 9.32 -9.59 -3.02
C ASN A 112 9.62 -8.22 -3.65
N MET A 113 8.80 -7.23 -3.36
CA MET A 113 9.07 -5.82 -3.66
C MET A 113 9.65 -5.14 -2.43
N GLN A 114 10.84 -4.55 -2.53
CA GLN A 114 11.52 -3.86 -1.45
C GLN A 114 11.90 -2.44 -1.87
N PHE A 115 11.50 -1.46 -1.05
CA PHE A 115 12.02 -0.10 -1.08
C PHE A 115 12.50 0.21 0.33
N ASN A 116 13.78 -0.06 0.60
CA ASN A 116 14.32 -0.04 1.95
C ASN A 116 15.57 0.82 2.05
N GLU A 117 15.76 1.54 3.15
CA GLU A 117 17.01 2.26 3.43
C GLU A 117 17.38 3.30 2.34
N ASN A 118 16.39 3.96 1.73
CA ASN A 118 16.60 5.05 0.76
C ASN A 118 16.27 6.41 1.42
N GLY A 119 17.16 6.90 2.29
CA GLY A 119 16.86 7.98 3.24
C GLY A 119 16.49 9.35 2.65
N ALA A 120 16.75 9.60 1.36
CA ALA A 120 16.30 10.81 0.66
C ALA A 120 14.98 10.61 -0.11
N LEU A 121 14.47 9.38 -0.22
CA LEU A 121 13.34 9.05 -1.10
C LEU A 121 12.02 9.41 -0.42
N GLN A 122 11.40 10.49 -0.86
CA GLN A 122 10.18 11.04 -0.28
C GLN A 122 8.89 10.43 -0.86
N THR A 123 8.93 10.00 -2.12
CA THR A 123 7.73 9.51 -2.81
C THR A 123 8.01 8.22 -3.56
N ILE A 124 7.17 7.22 -3.35
CA ILE A 124 7.11 5.99 -4.14
C ILE A 124 5.75 5.97 -4.83
N TYR A 125 5.75 6.25 -6.13
CA TYR A 125 4.56 6.25 -6.97
C TYR A 125 4.66 5.18 -8.05
N LEU A 126 3.87 4.12 -7.92
CA LEU A 126 3.85 3.01 -8.88
C LEU A 126 2.51 3.02 -9.64
N ALA A 127 2.43 3.91 -10.63
CA ALA A 127 1.20 4.24 -11.34
C ALA A 127 0.59 3.09 -12.16
N ALA A 128 1.38 2.06 -12.52
CA ALA A 128 0.92 0.92 -13.31
C ALA A 128 0.80 -0.37 -12.50
N LEU A 129 1.23 -0.38 -11.22
CA LEU A 129 1.33 -1.62 -10.46
C LEU A 129 -0.05 -2.17 -10.15
N GLU A 130 -0.33 -3.38 -10.62
CA GLU A 130 -1.59 -4.08 -10.42
C GLU A 130 -1.49 -5.18 -9.36
N SER A 131 -0.31 -5.79 -9.20
CA SER A 131 -0.09 -6.88 -8.25
C SER A 131 1.35 -6.96 -7.71
N ALA A 132 1.48 -7.34 -6.44
CA ALA A 132 2.76 -7.68 -5.82
C ALA A 132 2.60 -8.92 -4.92
N ALA A 133 3.58 -9.82 -4.90
CA ALA A 133 3.48 -10.98 -4.00
C ALA A 133 3.70 -10.59 -2.54
N THR A 134 4.72 -9.77 -2.25
CA THR A 134 4.94 -9.14 -0.92
C THR A 134 5.56 -7.76 -1.10
N MET A 135 5.39 -6.89 -0.12
CA MET A 135 5.97 -5.55 -0.12
C MET A 135 6.69 -5.27 1.20
N SER A 136 7.89 -4.73 1.15
CA SER A 136 8.62 -4.21 2.31
C SER A 136 9.04 -2.79 1.97
N ILE A 137 8.41 -1.81 2.61
CA ILE A 137 8.70 -0.39 2.42
C ILE A 137 9.01 0.22 3.78
N THR A 138 10.30 0.37 4.07
CA THR A 138 10.79 0.75 5.39
C THR A 138 12.01 1.66 5.29
N ALA A 139 12.22 2.53 6.27
CA ALA A 139 13.43 3.37 6.37
C ALA A 139 13.75 4.16 5.07
N ASN A 140 12.74 4.73 4.42
CA ASN A 140 12.93 5.69 3.33
C ASN A 140 13.00 7.12 3.90
N GLY A 141 12.77 8.14 3.07
CA GLY A 141 12.68 9.53 3.53
C GLY A 141 11.69 9.69 4.70
N ASN A 142 11.99 10.64 5.59
CA ASN A 142 11.10 10.96 6.71
C ASN A 142 9.70 11.29 6.18
N ASP A 143 8.68 10.62 6.73
CA ASP A 143 7.28 10.80 6.34
C ASP A 143 7.02 10.49 4.85
N ALA A 144 7.76 9.53 4.28
CA ALA A 144 7.62 9.15 2.88
C ALA A 144 6.16 8.81 2.50
N THR A 145 5.80 9.16 1.28
CA THR A 145 4.48 8.95 0.68
C THR A 145 4.51 7.77 -0.29
N VAL A 146 3.62 6.82 -0.10
CA VAL A 146 3.45 5.64 -0.97
C VAL A 146 2.09 5.69 -1.66
N LEU A 147 2.09 5.74 -3.00
CA LEU A 147 0.89 5.82 -3.82
C LEU A 147 0.81 4.63 -4.79
N LEU A 148 -0.20 3.78 -4.60
CA LEU A 148 -0.40 2.53 -5.33
C LEU A 148 -1.82 2.51 -5.93
N PRO A 149 -2.12 3.43 -6.87
CA PRO A 149 -3.50 3.73 -7.26
C PRO A 149 -4.23 2.52 -7.85
N TRP A 150 -3.51 1.68 -8.60
CA TRP A 150 -4.06 0.53 -9.33
C TRP A 150 -3.71 -0.84 -8.75
N LEU A 151 -3.02 -0.87 -7.60
CA LEU A 151 -2.67 -2.12 -6.94
C LEU A 151 -3.95 -2.81 -6.47
N SER A 152 -4.29 -3.91 -7.12
CA SER A 152 -5.56 -4.62 -6.91
C SER A 152 -5.42 -5.82 -5.98
N SER A 153 -4.22 -6.41 -5.91
CA SER A 153 -3.94 -7.56 -5.07
C SER A 153 -2.53 -7.57 -4.49
N ILE A 154 -2.42 -7.97 -3.22
CA ILE A 154 -1.15 -8.36 -2.58
C ILE A 154 -1.21 -9.86 -2.26
N GLY A 155 -0.10 -10.57 -2.46
CA GLY A 155 -0.02 -12.00 -2.21
C GLY A 155 0.02 -12.84 -3.48
N ASN A 156 0.34 -14.12 -3.31
CA ASN A 156 0.25 -15.12 -4.37
C ASN A 156 -0.46 -16.37 -3.84
N SER A 157 -0.83 -17.31 -4.71
CA SER A 157 -1.57 -18.52 -4.31
C SER A 157 -0.77 -19.52 -3.45
N THR A 158 0.51 -19.25 -3.17
CA THR A 158 1.45 -20.21 -2.56
C THR A 158 2.09 -19.74 -1.27
N THR A 159 1.99 -18.46 -0.90
CA THR A 159 2.68 -17.89 0.26
C THR A 159 1.76 -16.98 1.07
N THR A 160 1.65 -17.24 2.37
CA THR A 160 1.06 -16.34 3.37
C THR A 160 2.19 -15.52 4.00
N ALA A 161 2.74 -14.59 3.24
CA ALA A 161 3.84 -13.74 3.69
C ALA A 161 3.33 -12.39 4.17
N THR A 162 4.13 -11.72 5.00
CA THR A 162 3.81 -10.40 5.53
C THR A 162 4.36 -9.32 4.60
N SER A 163 3.56 -8.28 4.38
CA SER A 163 4.00 -7.03 3.77
C SER A 163 4.09 -5.95 4.83
N ASP A 164 5.23 -5.28 4.92
CA ASP A 164 5.60 -4.38 6.01
C ASP A 164 5.73 -2.94 5.50
N PHE A 165 5.07 -2.02 6.19
CA PHE A 165 5.04 -0.59 5.88
C PHE A 165 5.40 0.21 7.14
N SER A 166 6.55 0.87 7.13
CA SER A 166 7.02 1.66 8.28
C SER A 166 7.73 2.96 7.92
N GLY A 167 7.61 3.95 8.82
CA GLY A 167 8.19 5.28 8.64
C GLY A 167 7.47 6.15 7.59
N LEU A 168 6.21 5.85 7.26
CA LEU A 168 5.45 6.55 6.24
C LEU A 168 4.62 7.69 6.81
N GLY A 169 4.56 8.80 6.06
CA GLY A 169 3.65 9.91 6.32
C GLY A 169 2.31 9.75 5.62
N LYS A 170 2.27 8.93 4.57
CA LYS A 170 1.05 8.60 3.82
C LYS A 170 1.21 7.28 3.07
N ILE A 171 0.14 6.49 3.05
CA ILE A 171 0.02 5.32 2.18
C ILE A 171 -1.39 5.26 1.59
N GLU A 172 -1.48 4.97 0.29
CA GLU A 172 -2.76 4.91 -0.42
C GLU A 172 -2.92 3.60 -1.20
N PHE A 173 -4.03 2.91 -0.93
CA PHE A 173 -4.48 1.70 -1.61
C PHE A 173 -5.84 1.92 -2.29
N SER A 174 -5.86 2.71 -3.36
CA SER A 174 -7.12 3.09 -4.02
C SER A 174 -7.87 1.95 -4.69
N SER A 175 -7.16 0.91 -5.13
CA SER A 175 -7.74 -0.25 -5.85
C SER A 175 -7.64 -1.58 -5.11
N LEU A 176 -7.03 -1.65 -3.93
CA LEU A 176 -6.70 -2.93 -3.29
C LEU A 176 -7.98 -3.66 -2.89
N ARG A 177 -8.20 -4.85 -3.45
CA ARG A 177 -9.41 -5.67 -3.22
C ARG A 177 -9.15 -6.94 -2.44
N THR A 178 -8.01 -7.58 -2.71
CA THR A 178 -7.68 -8.89 -2.15
C THR A 178 -6.27 -8.90 -1.62
N VAL A 179 -6.09 -9.45 -0.43
CA VAL A 179 -4.77 -9.75 0.14
C VAL A 179 -4.73 -11.21 0.52
N ASN A 180 -3.68 -11.90 0.10
CA ASN A 180 -3.34 -13.25 0.56
C ASN A 180 -1.98 -13.22 1.26
N GLY A 181 -1.99 -13.22 2.59
CA GLY A 181 -0.87 -12.79 3.41
C GLY A 181 -1.26 -11.69 4.37
N SER A 182 -0.30 -11.16 5.11
CA SER A 182 -0.54 -10.16 6.16
C SER A 182 -0.07 -8.77 5.76
N LEU A 183 -0.68 -7.74 6.33
CA LEU A 183 -0.25 -6.35 6.21
C LEU A 183 0.15 -5.84 7.60
N THR A 184 1.35 -5.30 7.73
CA THR A 184 1.84 -4.65 8.95
C THR A 184 2.05 -3.17 8.69
N PHE A 185 1.42 -2.33 9.50
CA PHE A 185 1.60 -0.89 9.53
C PHE A 185 2.20 -0.50 10.88
N GLU A 186 3.51 -0.27 10.90
CA GLU A 186 4.27 -0.03 12.13
C GLU A 186 5.00 1.31 12.09
N SER A 187 5.01 2.07 13.18
CA SER A 187 5.87 3.26 13.31
C SER A 187 5.64 4.31 12.20
N ASN A 188 4.38 4.56 11.83
CA ASN A 188 4.02 5.58 10.84
C ASN A 188 3.46 6.86 11.48
N SER A 189 3.46 7.95 10.71
CA SER A 189 3.07 9.29 11.15
C SER A 189 1.76 9.80 10.53
N PHE A 190 1.12 9.02 9.65
CA PHE A 190 -0.20 9.36 9.08
C PHE A 190 -1.29 9.46 10.18
N GLU A 191 -2.27 10.35 9.96
CA GLU A 191 -3.41 10.55 10.88
C GLU A 191 -4.58 9.61 10.61
N ASP A 192 -4.68 9.06 9.40
CA ASP A 192 -5.75 8.18 8.98
C ASP A 192 -5.20 7.01 8.16
N LEU A 193 -5.71 5.81 8.42
CA LEU A 193 -5.46 4.63 7.60
C LEU A 193 -6.78 4.04 7.12
N THR A 194 -7.06 4.21 5.83
CA THR A 194 -8.24 3.63 5.18
C THR A 194 -7.81 2.76 4.01
N ILE A 195 -8.31 1.52 3.97
CA ILE A 195 -8.17 0.64 2.80
C ILE A 195 -9.57 0.49 2.19
N PRO A 196 -9.96 1.39 1.27
CA PRO A 196 -11.38 1.64 0.97
C PRO A 196 -12.06 0.48 0.23
N LEU A 197 -11.31 -0.28 -0.56
CA LEU A 197 -11.85 -1.28 -1.47
C LEU A 197 -11.54 -2.74 -1.11
N ILE A 198 -10.84 -2.98 0.01
CA ILE A 198 -10.48 -4.34 0.41
C ILE A 198 -11.74 -5.12 0.79
N LYS A 199 -11.93 -6.29 0.17
CA LYS A 199 -13.07 -7.18 0.39
C LYS A 199 -12.63 -8.45 1.13
N GLU A 200 -11.48 -9.00 0.76
CA GLU A 200 -10.94 -10.26 1.26
C GLU A 200 -9.52 -10.07 1.79
N MET A 201 -9.36 -10.28 3.09
CA MET A 201 -8.06 -10.27 3.77
C MET A 201 -7.76 -11.69 4.28
N ASN A 202 -7.14 -12.51 3.43
CA ASN A 202 -6.74 -13.89 3.76
C ASN A 202 -5.39 -13.88 4.49
N GLY A 203 -5.39 -13.23 5.66
CA GLY A 203 -4.26 -13.09 6.56
C GLY A 203 -4.54 -12.03 7.62
N GLY A 204 -3.48 -11.55 8.26
CA GLY A 204 -3.57 -10.62 9.39
C GLY A 204 -3.36 -9.16 9.00
N ILE A 205 -4.08 -8.24 9.63
CA ILE A 205 -3.74 -6.82 9.63
C ILE A 205 -3.21 -6.46 11.02
N THR A 206 -1.98 -5.97 11.07
CA THR A 206 -1.34 -5.44 12.27
C THR A 206 -1.18 -3.93 12.10
N VAL A 207 -1.69 -3.16 13.06
CA VAL A 207 -1.53 -1.69 13.12
C VAL A 207 -0.94 -1.34 14.48
N GLU A 208 0.35 -1.06 14.51
CA GLU A 208 1.12 -0.91 15.76
C GLU A 208 1.98 0.37 15.75
N ASP A 209 2.11 1.01 16.91
CA ASP A 209 3.05 2.12 17.12
C ASP A 209 2.89 3.29 16.13
N ASN A 210 1.66 3.64 15.74
CA ASN A 210 1.38 4.82 14.90
C ASN A 210 0.84 5.97 15.78
N PRO A 211 1.70 6.82 16.38
CA PRO A 211 1.32 7.77 17.43
C PRO A 211 0.45 8.94 16.95
N SER A 212 0.36 9.16 15.63
CA SER A 212 -0.49 10.18 15.02
C SER A 212 -1.83 9.64 14.53
N LEU A 213 -1.99 8.32 14.42
CA LEU A 213 -3.18 7.69 13.86
C LEU A 213 -4.40 7.96 14.73
N THR A 214 -5.45 8.52 14.14
CA THR A 214 -6.72 8.85 14.79
C THR A 214 -7.89 8.00 14.31
N THR A 215 -7.83 7.53 13.06
CA THR A 215 -8.87 6.70 12.44
C THR A 215 -8.27 5.52 11.68
N PHE A 216 -8.85 4.33 11.89
CA PHE A 216 -8.60 3.15 11.07
C PHE A 216 -9.90 2.61 10.47
N ALA A 217 -9.96 2.48 9.14
CA ALA A 217 -11.19 2.09 8.45
C ALA A 217 -10.99 1.04 7.35
N LEU A 218 -11.81 0.00 7.40
CA LEU A 218 -11.93 -1.06 6.40
C LEU A 218 -13.41 -1.18 5.96
N PRO A 219 -13.94 -0.20 5.22
CA PRO A 219 -15.39 -0.05 5.02
C PRO A 219 -16.04 -1.20 4.25
N ARG A 220 -15.26 -2.01 3.51
CA ARG A 220 -15.75 -3.09 2.65
C ARG A 220 -15.20 -4.47 2.99
N VAL A 221 -14.35 -4.59 4.01
CA VAL A 221 -13.75 -5.88 4.36
C VAL A 221 -14.84 -6.82 4.86
N THR A 222 -14.91 -8.04 4.33
CA THR A 222 -15.90 -9.03 4.76
C THR A 222 -15.28 -10.16 5.59
N TYR A 223 -13.97 -10.34 5.46
CA TYR A 223 -13.20 -11.39 6.11
C TYR A 223 -11.80 -10.90 6.47
N VAL A 224 -11.30 -11.27 7.65
CA VAL A 224 -9.90 -11.11 8.09
C VAL A 224 -9.48 -12.33 8.93
N ASP A 225 -8.29 -12.88 8.75
CA ASP A 225 -7.81 -13.96 9.63
C ASP A 225 -7.45 -13.40 11.01
N GLU A 226 -6.72 -12.29 11.06
CA GLU A 226 -6.29 -11.67 12.31
C GLU A 226 -6.37 -10.14 12.23
N LEU A 227 -6.92 -9.51 13.24
CA LEU A 227 -6.88 -8.06 13.39
C LEU A 227 -6.19 -7.72 14.71
N ASP A 228 -4.94 -7.26 14.62
CA ASP A 228 -4.13 -6.82 15.77
C ASP A 228 -3.91 -5.31 15.70
N ILE A 229 -4.31 -4.60 16.76
CA ILE A 229 -4.15 -3.15 16.86
C ILE A 229 -3.67 -2.81 18.27
N SER A 230 -2.47 -2.25 18.36
CA SER A 230 -1.80 -1.92 19.62
C SER A 230 -1.07 -0.59 19.53
N SER A 231 -0.85 0.06 20.68
CA SER A 231 0.10 1.19 20.80
C SER A 231 -0.14 2.38 19.84
N ASN A 232 -1.39 2.62 19.44
CA ASN A 232 -1.79 3.79 18.66
C ASN A 232 -2.48 4.80 19.60
N ASP A 233 -1.69 5.62 20.30
CA ASP A 233 -2.16 6.43 21.45
C ASP A 233 -3.29 7.43 21.12
N LYS A 234 -3.37 7.89 19.86
CA LYS A 234 -4.41 8.84 19.40
C LYS A 234 -5.58 8.18 18.66
N LEU A 235 -5.56 6.86 18.49
CA LEU A 235 -6.58 6.15 17.72
C LEU A 235 -7.89 6.18 18.48
N THR A 236 -8.90 6.85 17.91
CA THR A 236 -10.22 7.01 18.53
C THR A 236 -11.31 6.20 17.85
N ASN A 237 -11.17 5.98 16.54
CA ASN A 237 -12.19 5.36 15.70
C ASN A 237 -11.64 4.18 14.92
N ILE A 238 -12.27 3.01 15.08
CA ILE A 238 -12.02 1.82 14.27
C ILE A 238 -13.34 1.41 13.62
N THR A 239 -13.38 1.27 12.30
CA THR A 239 -14.60 0.87 11.58
C THR A 239 -14.34 -0.24 10.58
N ALA A 240 -15.08 -1.35 10.69
CA ALA A 240 -15.13 -2.42 9.72
C ALA A 240 -16.54 -3.03 9.67
N ASN A 241 -17.52 -2.20 9.33
CA ASN A 241 -18.94 -2.57 9.43
C ASN A 241 -19.36 -3.72 8.52
N ALA A 242 -18.71 -3.85 7.36
CA ALA A 242 -18.91 -4.94 6.42
C ALA A 242 -18.34 -6.30 6.89
N LEU A 243 -17.55 -6.31 7.97
CA LEU A 243 -16.85 -7.51 8.44
C LEU A 243 -17.85 -8.56 8.89
N LYS A 244 -17.86 -9.73 8.23
CA LYS A 244 -18.79 -10.83 8.53
C LYS A 244 -18.15 -11.92 9.38
N SER A 245 -16.86 -12.17 9.17
CA SER A 245 -16.12 -13.21 9.89
C SER A 245 -14.70 -12.76 10.16
N ALA A 246 -14.19 -13.10 11.34
CA ALA A 246 -12.80 -12.93 11.70
C ALA A 246 -12.21 -14.23 12.28
N GLY A 247 -10.90 -14.43 12.17
CA GLY A 247 -10.22 -15.44 12.96
C GLY A 247 -10.04 -14.96 14.40
N THR A 248 -9.03 -14.13 14.66
CA THR A 248 -8.76 -13.50 15.96
C THR A 248 -8.89 -11.97 15.86
N ILE A 249 -9.45 -11.34 16.89
CA ILE A 249 -9.48 -9.87 17.03
C ILE A 249 -8.81 -9.53 18.36
N ALA A 250 -7.70 -8.78 18.29
CA ALA A 250 -6.97 -8.28 19.44
C ALA A 250 -6.71 -6.78 19.27
N ILE A 251 -7.51 -5.94 19.92
CA ILE A 251 -7.44 -4.49 19.78
C ILE A 251 -7.29 -3.87 21.17
N LYS A 252 -6.26 -3.06 21.36
CA LYS A 252 -5.97 -2.35 22.61
C LYS A 252 -5.54 -0.91 22.32
N GLY A 253 -6.19 0.05 22.98
CA GLY A 253 -5.85 1.46 22.85
C GLY A 253 -6.81 2.37 23.60
N SER A 254 -6.72 3.67 23.33
CA SER A 254 -7.56 4.71 23.93
C SER A 254 -8.80 5.03 23.10
N PHE A 255 -9.23 4.11 22.24
CA PHE A 255 -10.37 4.31 21.35
C PHE A 255 -11.70 4.33 22.11
N THR A 256 -12.62 5.14 21.61
CA THR A 256 -13.98 5.27 22.14
C THR A 256 -15.02 4.63 21.21
N ASN A 257 -14.68 4.40 19.94
CA ASN A 257 -15.59 3.84 18.95
C ASN A 257 -14.95 2.71 18.13
N VAL A 258 -15.50 1.49 18.23
CA VAL A 258 -15.10 0.31 17.44
C VAL A 258 -16.31 -0.34 16.79
N GLU A 259 -16.48 -0.22 15.48
CA GLU A 259 -17.70 -0.65 14.79
C GLU A 259 -17.50 -1.92 13.96
N PHE A 260 -18.20 -2.99 14.34
CA PHE A 260 -18.22 -4.31 13.67
C PHE A 260 -19.67 -4.83 13.49
N PHE A 261 -20.57 -3.97 13.00
CA PHE A 261 -22.03 -4.23 13.09
C PHE A 261 -22.51 -5.51 12.37
N ASN A 262 -21.82 -5.98 11.32
CA ASN A 262 -22.20 -7.21 10.60
C ASN A 262 -21.36 -8.44 10.96
N LEU A 263 -20.56 -8.38 12.03
CA LEU A 263 -19.74 -9.51 12.47
C LEU A 263 -20.64 -10.64 12.98
N LYS A 264 -20.52 -11.81 12.36
CA LYS A 264 -21.37 -12.99 12.59
C LYS A 264 -20.60 -14.19 13.10
N LYS A 265 -19.26 -14.19 12.97
CA LYS A 265 -18.42 -15.29 13.39
C LYS A 265 -17.03 -14.83 13.81
N VAL A 266 -16.53 -15.34 14.93
CA VAL A 266 -15.12 -15.23 15.33
C VAL A 266 -14.63 -16.62 15.73
N THR A 267 -13.67 -17.20 14.98
CA THR A 267 -13.21 -18.58 15.25
C THR A 267 -12.18 -18.66 16.38
N GLY A 268 -11.48 -17.57 16.65
CA GLY A 268 -10.46 -17.44 17.69
C GLY A 268 -10.92 -16.55 18.84
N ASP A 269 -9.96 -15.85 19.44
CA ASP A 269 -10.22 -14.94 20.55
C ASP A 269 -10.77 -13.59 20.05
N PHE A 270 -11.66 -13.01 20.84
CA PHE A 270 -12.12 -11.63 20.68
C PHE A 270 -11.70 -10.84 21.91
N LYS A 271 -10.79 -9.89 21.74
CA LYS A 271 -10.27 -9.03 22.80
C LYS A 271 -10.29 -7.59 22.33
N VAL A 272 -11.18 -6.79 22.91
CA VAL A 272 -11.23 -5.34 22.69
C VAL A 272 -11.04 -4.64 24.04
N VAL A 273 -9.98 -3.86 24.16
CA VAL A 273 -9.62 -3.11 25.37
C VAL A 273 -9.51 -1.64 24.99
N GLY A 274 -10.60 -0.90 25.21
CA GLY A 274 -10.68 0.53 24.90
C GLY A 274 -10.52 1.41 26.12
N ASP A 275 -10.85 2.69 25.92
CA ASP A 275 -11.07 3.66 27.00
C ASP A 275 -12.30 3.30 27.86
N GLU A 276 -12.43 3.92 29.05
CA GLU A 276 -13.51 3.66 30.00
C GLU A 276 -14.92 3.95 29.45
N SER A 277 -15.06 4.81 28.45
CA SER A 277 -16.33 5.18 27.82
C SER A 277 -16.72 4.28 26.63
N MET A 278 -15.81 3.43 26.15
CA MET A 278 -16.02 2.54 25.00
C MET A 278 -17.17 1.56 25.27
N ASP A 279 -18.17 1.54 24.39
CA ASP A 279 -19.40 0.75 24.60
C ASP A 279 -19.20 -0.76 24.39
N CYS A 280 -18.91 -1.47 25.48
CA CYS A 280 -18.89 -2.92 25.56
C CYS A 280 -20.28 -3.55 25.64
N SER A 281 -21.33 -2.81 26.00
CA SER A 281 -22.69 -3.34 26.12
C SER A 281 -23.21 -3.89 24.78
N TRP A 282 -22.84 -3.24 23.68
CA TRP A 282 -23.18 -3.72 22.34
C TRP A 282 -22.46 -5.03 21.98
N PHE A 283 -21.16 -5.13 22.30
CA PHE A 283 -20.37 -6.34 22.06
C PHE A 283 -20.87 -7.52 22.91
N ASP A 284 -21.25 -7.26 24.16
CA ASP A 284 -21.81 -8.27 25.06
C ASP A 284 -23.12 -8.85 24.52
N ALA A 285 -23.95 -8.00 23.90
CA ALA A 285 -25.25 -8.39 23.37
C ALA A 285 -25.17 -9.06 22.00
N ASN A 286 -24.24 -8.66 21.13
CA ASN A 286 -24.23 -9.05 19.72
C ASN A 286 -23.05 -9.96 19.33
N ILE A 287 -21.89 -9.82 19.97
CA ILE A 287 -20.65 -10.50 19.56
C ILE A 287 -20.29 -11.66 20.50
N LYS A 288 -20.52 -11.52 21.81
CA LYS A 288 -20.11 -12.53 22.79
C LYS A 288 -20.53 -13.97 22.47
N SER A 289 -21.74 -14.17 21.92
CA SER A 289 -22.27 -15.51 21.61
C SER A 289 -21.75 -16.13 20.31
N ILE A 290 -21.09 -15.34 19.45
CA ILE A 290 -20.57 -15.80 18.14
C ILE A 290 -19.04 -16.03 18.16
N VAL A 291 -18.40 -15.83 19.32
CA VAL A 291 -16.97 -16.06 19.55
C VAL A 291 -16.75 -17.50 20.00
N GLU A 292 -15.98 -18.26 19.23
CA GLU A 292 -15.63 -19.65 19.55
C GLU A 292 -14.51 -19.74 20.61
N GLY A 293 -13.58 -18.79 20.62
CA GLY A 293 -12.51 -18.67 21.61
C GLY A 293 -12.90 -17.85 22.85
N LYS A 294 -11.94 -17.11 23.40
CA LYS A 294 -12.16 -16.25 24.57
C LYS A 294 -12.71 -14.88 24.16
N TYR A 295 -13.85 -14.51 24.73
CA TYR A 295 -14.39 -13.15 24.66
C TYR A 295 -13.88 -12.28 25.81
N THR A 296 -13.37 -11.09 25.50
CA THR A 296 -12.99 -10.03 26.43
C THR A 296 -13.36 -8.66 25.84
N CYS A 297 -14.15 -7.88 26.56
CA CYS A 297 -14.36 -6.46 26.29
C CYS A 297 -14.09 -5.69 27.58
N VAL A 298 -13.28 -4.64 27.51
CA VAL A 298 -12.98 -3.74 28.64
C VAL A 298 -13.33 -2.32 28.22
N GLY A 299 -14.31 -1.73 28.92
CA GLY A 299 -14.92 -0.43 28.65
C GLY A 299 -16.20 -0.26 29.48
N ASP A 300 -17.14 0.52 28.98
CA ASP A 300 -18.46 0.73 29.57
C ASP A 300 -19.44 -0.40 29.19
N HIS A 301 -20.11 -0.99 30.18
CA HIS A 301 -21.10 -2.06 30.00
C HIS A 301 -22.54 -1.59 30.19
N ASP A 302 -22.77 -0.31 30.44
CA ASP A 302 -24.11 0.27 30.51
C ASP A 302 -24.76 0.29 29.12
N LYS A 303 -26.01 -0.16 29.05
CA LYS A 303 -26.74 -0.27 27.79
C LYS A 303 -26.91 1.09 27.12
N LYS A 304 -26.39 1.22 25.91
CA LYS A 304 -26.52 2.42 25.07
C LYS A 304 -27.20 2.07 23.74
N GLU A 305 -27.87 3.05 23.15
CA GLU A 305 -28.25 2.94 21.74
C GLU A 305 -27.03 3.22 20.88
N ARG A 306 -26.71 2.29 19.98
CA ARG A 306 -25.57 2.40 19.08
C ARG A 306 -26.04 2.42 17.63
N LYS A 307 -25.47 3.31 16.81
CA LYS A 307 -25.75 3.41 15.37
C LYS A 307 -24.44 3.37 14.59
N PRO A 308 -24.41 2.75 13.40
CA PRO A 308 -23.25 2.81 12.51
C PRO A 308 -22.93 4.26 12.11
N SER A 309 -21.65 4.62 12.11
CA SER A 309 -21.19 5.91 11.57
C SER A 309 -21.26 5.97 10.04
N THR A 310 -21.18 4.81 9.38
CA THR A 310 -21.25 4.67 7.93
C THR A 310 -22.53 3.93 7.53
N GLY A 311 -23.38 4.57 6.73
CA GLY A 311 -24.57 3.94 6.17
C GLY A 311 -24.25 3.21 4.88
N GLY A 312 -24.43 1.89 4.84
CA GLY A 312 -24.69 1.12 3.61
C GLY A 312 -23.62 1.15 2.50
N ILE A 313 -22.38 1.54 2.79
CA ILE A 313 -21.30 1.53 1.78
C ILE A 313 -21.03 0.09 1.28
N GLU A 314 -21.36 -0.91 2.09
CA GLU A 314 -21.01 -2.33 1.94
C GLU A 314 -21.43 -2.99 0.62
N ASP A 315 -22.50 -2.53 -0.03
CA ASP A 315 -23.11 -3.21 -1.18
C ASP A 315 -22.69 -2.68 -2.57
N THR A 316 -21.84 -1.66 -2.63
CA THR A 316 -21.30 -1.17 -3.92
C THR A 316 -19.91 -1.75 -4.19
N GLU A 317 -19.45 -1.79 -5.44
CA GLU A 317 -18.07 -2.22 -5.73
C GLU A 317 -17.02 -1.18 -5.29
N GLY A 318 -17.45 0.08 -5.18
CA GLY A 318 -16.59 1.25 -5.03
C GLY A 318 -15.76 1.51 -6.29
N ASN A 319 -15.68 2.78 -6.71
CA ASN A 319 -14.87 3.18 -7.85
C ASN A 319 -13.48 3.60 -7.34
N PRO A 320 -12.38 2.94 -7.77
CA PRO A 320 -11.03 3.29 -7.29
C PRO A 320 -10.66 4.76 -7.47
N LYS A 321 -11.16 5.40 -8.52
CA LYS A 321 -10.87 6.81 -8.81
C LYS A 321 -11.38 7.77 -7.74
N ASP A 322 -12.34 7.35 -6.93
CA ASP A 322 -12.87 8.18 -5.84
C ASP A 322 -11.87 8.30 -4.68
N TYR A 323 -10.83 7.45 -4.65
CA TYR A 323 -9.83 7.36 -3.59
C TYR A 323 -8.42 7.75 -4.04
N MET A 324 -8.21 7.97 -5.34
CA MET A 324 -6.91 8.30 -5.91
C MET A 324 -6.54 9.75 -5.63
N THR A 325 -5.38 9.97 -5.01
CA THR A 325 -4.77 11.30 -4.93
C THR A 325 -3.85 11.56 -6.13
N SER A 326 -3.83 12.81 -6.60
CA SER A 326 -2.87 13.21 -7.62
C SER A 326 -1.47 13.29 -7.00
N PRO A 327 -0.40 12.84 -7.67
CA PRO A 327 0.97 12.93 -7.14
C PRO A 327 1.46 14.38 -6.97
N ASP A 328 0.83 15.35 -7.62
CA ASP A 328 1.13 16.79 -7.49
C ASP A 328 0.35 17.48 -6.34
N ASP A 329 -0.50 16.75 -5.62
CA ASP A 329 -1.31 17.29 -4.53
C ASP A 329 -0.48 17.32 -3.23
N ASP A 330 0.50 18.23 -3.19
CA ASP A 330 1.20 18.61 -1.97
C ASP A 330 0.21 19.28 -1.01
N GLY A 331 -0.46 18.47 -0.20
CA GLY A 331 -1.11 18.79 1.08
C GLY A 331 -1.53 20.24 1.31
N GLY A 332 -2.36 20.77 0.41
CA GLY A 332 -3.00 22.08 0.56
C GLY A 332 -4.46 21.92 0.95
N ASN A 333 -4.75 22.01 2.24
CA ASN A 333 -6.10 22.09 2.82
C ASN A 333 -7.13 22.81 1.91
N SER A 334 -8.11 22.05 1.40
CA SER A 334 -9.43 22.57 0.99
C SER A 334 -10.42 21.41 1.15
N GLY A 335 -11.48 21.50 1.95
CA GLY A 335 -12.42 22.61 2.02
C GLY A 335 -13.62 22.27 1.11
N SER A 336 -14.51 21.42 1.62
CA SER A 336 -15.95 21.33 1.29
C SER A 336 -16.37 21.64 -0.16
N GLY A 337 -16.49 20.60 -1.00
CA GLY A 337 -17.18 20.66 -2.30
C GLY A 337 -18.57 20.04 -2.22
N SER A 338 -19.58 20.84 -1.89
CA SER A 338 -21.00 20.48 -2.01
C SER A 338 -21.37 20.16 -3.46
N GLY A 339 -21.77 18.91 -3.72
CA GLY A 339 -22.30 18.49 -5.01
C GLY A 339 -23.62 19.18 -5.33
N SER A 340 -23.59 20.09 -6.30
CA SER A 340 -24.78 20.66 -6.94
C SER A 340 -25.12 19.79 -8.15
N SER A 341 -26.18 18.99 -8.06
CA SER A 341 -26.74 18.29 -9.22
C SER A 341 -27.68 19.23 -9.97
N GLY A 342 -27.18 19.74 -11.10
CA GLY A 342 -27.97 20.45 -12.10
C GLY A 342 -29.01 19.51 -12.72
N SER A 343 -30.25 19.98 -12.73
CA SER A 343 -31.39 19.41 -13.44
C SER A 343 -31.15 19.46 -14.96
N ASP A 344 -31.10 18.30 -15.61
CA ASP A 344 -31.11 18.21 -17.07
C ASP A 344 -32.55 18.09 -17.60
N SER A 345 -32.81 18.90 -18.61
CA SER A 345 -34.09 19.16 -19.26
C SER A 345 -34.34 18.16 -20.38
N GLY A 346 -35.29 17.25 -20.19
CA GLY A 346 -35.81 16.38 -21.25
C GLY A 346 -37.01 17.00 -21.96
N SER A 347 -36.79 17.72 -23.07
CA SER A 347 -37.85 18.12 -24.00
C SER A 347 -38.20 16.95 -24.92
N GLY A 348 -39.27 16.23 -24.58
CA GLY A 348 -39.89 15.22 -25.45
C GLY A 348 -40.85 15.86 -26.45
N SER A 349 -40.55 15.70 -27.74
CA SER A 349 -41.43 16.00 -28.86
C SER A 349 -42.53 14.93 -28.95
N GLY A 350 -43.76 15.31 -28.62
CA GLY A 350 -44.96 14.49 -28.82
C GLY A 350 -45.74 14.96 -30.05
N SER A 351 -45.68 14.20 -31.14
CA SER A 351 -46.66 14.25 -32.23
C SER A 351 -47.84 13.34 -31.88
N GLY A 352 -49.07 13.84 -31.96
CA GLY A 352 -50.24 12.98 -31.88
C GLY A 352 -51.56 13.73 -31.83
N THR A 353 -52.28 13.62 -32.95
CA THR A 353 -53.70 13.94 -33.23
C THR A 353 -54.12 15.40 -33.36
#